data_AF-A0A074JN71-F1
#
_entry.id   AF-A0A074JN71-F1
#
_cell.length_a   1.000
_cell.length_b   1.000
_cell.length_c   1.000
_cell.angle_alpha   90.00
_cell.angle_beta   90.00
_cell.angle_gamma   90.00
#
_symmetry.space_group_name_H-M   'P 1'
#
loop_
_entity.id
_entity.type
_entity.pdbx_description
1 polymer ?
#
loop_
_entity_poly.entity_id
_entity_poly.type
_entity_poly.pdbx_seq_one_letter_code
_entity_poly.pdbx_strand_id
1 'polypeptide(L)'
;MTFELATVLGLLIISLVLFVLGRPRMDVVAVMLVIALPFTGLISVSEALKGFSDPSVILIAALFVVGEALVRTGVTQWIGDQLSFRSGGSEAKMLVLLMLFAAGLSAFMSSTGVVAIFIPIVLSAARKIHIPPDRLMMPLSIAALISGMLTLVATPPNMVLNAELIRQGYDGFGFFEFSLFGVPVLIFAILYMLFMRRFLGADKEASASASLRPRFRDLLARYGLTDRIARIAIPATSNVRGQRLDELGLFARDGVSIFALERRGRHGKEFLLPQAHEQLAANDRLIVILSSPTFDIDGYIAQHDMQLSGSFENSTPLPNRDVGLVEAMVPPNSPLVGKSPVEAELRTISDLSVLGICRSQQPVESDVANTQLKAGDTLLLSGPWTTIQRLQGHRRDLVLLELPEEAEEYVPERKRAKTAIAILAAMVLAMTFGVLPNAQIALITCIALGVFGCIDLPSAYRAINWQTLVLIAGMIPFALALERAGGVDLAAATVLDAFGESAPRVILGALFLVTMTLSLFIVRHQSFW
;
A
#
# COMPACT_ATOMS: atom_id res chain seq x y z
N MET A 1 7.48 30.10 40.31
CA MET A 1 8.08 29.63 39.05
C MET A 1 9.48 30.20 38.93
N THR A 2 10.49 29.36 38.70
CA THR A 2 11.85 29.81 38.34
C THR A 2 11.83 30.39 36.92
N PHE A 3 12.73 31.32 36.61
CA PHE A 3 12.86 31.91 35.27
C PHE A 3 13.15 30.83 34.20
N GLU A 4 13.92 29.82 34.58
CA GLU A 4 14.20 28.63 33.79
C GLU A 4 12.94 27.85 33.44
N LEU A 5 12.07 27.56 34.42
CA LEU A 5 10.80 26.87 34.21
C LEU A 5 9.85 27.68 33.32
N ALA A 6 9.79 28.99 33.51
CA ALA A 6 8.99 29.87 32.65
C ALA A 6 9.45 29.81 31.18
N THR A 7 10.77 29.77 30.96
CA THR A 7 11.36 29.69 29.61
C THR A 7 11.04 28.35 28.94
N VAL A 8 11.20 27.22 29.66
CA VAL A 8 10.90 25.89 29.12
C VAL A 8 9.40 25.74 28.83
N LEU A 9 8.52 26.20 29.73
CA LEU A 9 7.08 26.18 29.51
C LEU A 9 6.68 27.10 28.35
N GLY A 10 7.34 28.25 28.19
CA GLY A 10 7.15 29.13 27.02
C GLY A 10 7.51 28.42 25.72
N LEU A 11 8.66 27.73 25.67
CA LEU A 11 9.07 26.92 24.51
C LEU A 11 8.10 25.77 24.23
N LEU A 12 7.53 25.14 25.26
CA LEU A 12 6.50 24.11 25.12
C LEU A 12 5.20 24.65 24.52
N ILE A 13 4.74 25.80 25.01
CA ILE A 13 3.51 26.42 24.49
C ILE A 13 3.73 26.84 23.04
N ILE A 14 4.89 27.41 22.71
CA ILE A 14 5.25 27.76 21.33
C ILE A 14 5.26 26.50 20.45
N SER A 15 5.91 25.41 20.88
CA SER A 15 5.97 24.18 20.09
C SER A 15 4.59 23.55 19.90
N LEU A 16 3.75 23.55 20.94
CA LEU A 16 2.36 23.07 20.85
C LEU A 16 1.54 23.90 19.86
N VAL A 17 1.66 25.24 19.89
CA VAL A 17 1.00 26.12 18.93
C VAL A 17 1.49 25.84 17.50
N LEU A 18 2.80 25.67 17.29
CA LEU A 18 3.35 25.34 15.98
C LEU A 18 2.89 23.96 15.48
N PHE A 19 2.75 22.97 16.36
CA PHE A 19 2.18 21.66 16.02
C PHE A 19 0.71 21.78 15.58
N VAL A 20 -0.10 22.57 16.29
CA VAL A 20 -1.50 22.81 15.93
C VAL A 20 -1.62 23.58 14.61
N LEU A 21 -0.75 24.56 14.36
CA LEU A 21 -0.71 25.31 13.11
C LEU A 21 -0.23 24.46 11.91
N GLY A 22 0.48 23.36 12.16
CA GLY A 22 1.06 22.50 11.12
C GLY A 22 2.12 23.20 10.26
N ARG A 23 2.56 24.40 10.65
CA ARG A 23 3.56 25.22 9.93
C ARG A 23 4.56 25.81 10.94
N PRO A 24 5.86 25.44 10.90
CA PRO A 24 6.49 24.45 10.01
C PRO A 24 6.11 23.00 10.36
N ARG A 25 6.57 22.03 9.57
CA ARG A 25 6.30 20.60 9.82
C ARG A 25 6.76 20.19 11.23
N MET A 26 6.09 19.20 11.83
CA MET A 26 6.33 18.80 13.23
C MET A 26 7.78 18.37 13.51
N ASP A 27 8.41 17.67 12.57
CA ASP A 27 9.83 17.28 12.63
C ASP A 27 10.77 18.50 12.66
N VAL A 28 10.43 19.57 11.93
CA VAL A 28 11.19 20.82 11.95
C VAL A 28 11.05 21.53 13.30
N VAL A 29 9.84 21.54 13.88
CA VAL A 29 9.63 22.09 15.24
C VAL A 29 10.46 21.33 16.28
N ALA A 30 10.56 20.00 16.16
CA ALA A 30 11.42 19.20 17.04
C ALA A 30 12.90 19.57 16.89
N VAL A 31 13.40 19.78 15.67
CA VAL A 31 14.77 20.27 15.44
C VAL A 31 14.98 21.67 16.02
N MET A 32 13.99 22.57 15.90
CA MET A 32 14.04 23.89 16.51
C MET A 32 14.19 23.80 18.04
N LEU A 33 13.49 22.85 18.70
CA LEU A 33 13.65 22.61 20.13
C LEU A 33 15.05 22.08 20.49
N VAL A 34 15.58 21.13 19.72
CA VAL A 34 16.96 20.61 19.90
C VAL A 34 17.99 21.74 19.81
N ILE A 35 17.76 22.73 18.93
CA ILE A 35 18.62 23.90 18.79
C ILE A 35 18.40 24.91 19.92
N ALA A 36 17.14 25.17 20.30
CA ALA A 36 16.78 26.23 21.25
C ALA A 36 17.10 25.88 22.70
N LEU A 37 16.86 24.64 23.12
CA LEU A 37 16.97 24.23 24.52
C LEU A 37 18.40 24.40 25.10
N PRO A 38 19.50 24.10 24.38
CA PRO A 38 20.85 24.38 24.88
C PRO A 38 21.13 25.84 25.23
N PHE A 39 20.47 26.80 24.55
CA PHE A 39 20.63 28.23 24.88
C PHE A 39 20.02 28.61 26.23
N THR A 40 19.16 27.77 26.80
CA THR A 40 18.60 28.00 28.15
C THR A 40 19.60 27.69 29.26
N GLY A 41 20.70 26.99 28.96
CA GLY A 41 21.68 26.55 29.96
C GLY A 41 21.25 25.32 30.77
N LEU A 42 20.01 24.85 30.64
CA LEU A 42 19.48 23.69 31.37
C LEU A 42 20.02 22.36 30.86
N ILE A 43 20.28 22.26 29.57
CA ILE A 43 20.83 21.08 28.91
C ILE A 43 22.01 21.45 28.03
N SER A 44 22.98 20.55 27.92
CA SER A 44 24.10 20.70 26.99
C SER A 44 23.72 20.30 25.56
N VAL A 45 24.52 20.71 24.57
CA VAL A 45 24.36 20.28 23.17
C VAL A 45 24.43 18.75 23.04
N SER A 46 25.33 18.10 23.79
CA SER A 46 25.43 16.64 23.80
C SER A 46 24.13 16.00 24.30
N GLU A 47 23.54 16.54 25.38
CA GLU A 47 22.26 16.06 25.90
C GLU A 47 21.10 16.30 24.96
N ALA A 48 21.10 17.42 24.24
CA ALA A 48 20.11 17.69 23.19
C ALA A 48 20.21 16.71 22.02
N LEU A 49 21.40 16.17 21.72
CA LEU A 49 21.60 15.19 20.65
C LEU A 49 21.44 13.73 21.10
N LYS A 50 21.45 13.43 22.40
CA LYS A 50 21.31 12.05 22.94
C LYS A 50 20.05 11.34 22.44
N GLY A 51 18.97 12.09 22.18
CA GLY A 51 17.72 11.53 21.67
C GLY A 51 17.88 10.80 20.33
N PHE A 52 18.84 11.20 19.49
CA PHE A 52 19.10 10.54 18.19
C PHE A 52 19.83 9.19 18.31
N SER A 53 20.53 8.96 19.43
CA SER A 53 21.18 7.67 19.74
C SER A 53 20.31 6.76 20.62
N ASP A 54 19.06 7.15 20.90
CA ASP A 54 18.17 6.37 21.75
C ASP A 54 17.82 5.01 21.11
N PRO A 55 17.93 3.89 21.86
CA PRO A 55 17.60 2.56 21.36
C PRO A 55 16.18 2.45 20.77
N SER A 56 15.22 3.21 21.28
CA SER A 56 13.83 3.21 20.81
C SER A 56 13.72 3.85 19.42
N VAL A 57 14.48 4.91 19.16
CA VAL A 57 14.54 5.55 17.82
C VAL A 57 15.12 4.57 16.81
N ILE A 58 16.18 3.85 17.17
CA ILE A 58 16.78 2.82 16.31
C ILE A 58 15.81 1.67 16.06
N LEU A 59 15.09 1.23 17.10
CA LEU A 59 14.08 0.17 16.99
C LEU A 59 12.95 0.57 16.03
N ILE A 60 12.43 1.80 16.13
CA ILE A 60 11.39 2.31 15.21
C ILE A 60 11.90 2.34 13.77
N ALA A 61 13.15 2.80 13.55
CA ALA A 61 13.76 2.81 12.23
C ALA A 61 13.82 1.40 11.62
N ALA A 62 14.25 0.41 12.42
CA ALA A 62 14.32 -0.99 12.00
C ALA A 62 12.94 -1.58 11.66
N LEU A 63 11.89 -1.21 12.40
CA LEU A 63 10.54 -1.71 12.11
C LEU A 63 9.96 -1.16 10.81
N PHE A 64 10.32 0.07 10.42
CA PHE A 64 9.96 0.57 9.09
C PHE A 64 10.59 -0.29 7.98
N VAL A 65 11.84 -0.71 8.16
CA VAL A 65 12.54 -1.62 7.23
C VAL A 65 11.88 -3.01 7.22
N VAL A 66 11.56 -3.57 8.38
CA VAL A 66 10.85 -4.85 8.49
C VAL A 66 9.48 -4.77 7.80
N GLY A 67 8.75 -3.68 8.02
CA GLY A 67 7.47 -3.42 7.38
C GLY A 67 7.56 -3.40 5.86
N GLU A 68 8.51 -2.65 5.30
CA GLU A 68 8.76 -2.61 3.85
C GLU A 68 9.15 -3.99 3.30
N ALA A 69 9.95 -4.77 4.03
CA ALA A 69 10.33 -6.11 3.60
C ALA A 69 9.10 -7.05 3.52
N LEU A 70 8.15 -6.94 4.44
CA LEU A 70 6.90 -7.72 4.40
C LEU A 70 6.05 -7.36 3.18
N VAL A 71 5.99 -6.07 2.83
CA VAL A 71 5.30 -5.60 1.62
C VAL A 71 5.96 -6.18 0.37
N ARG A 72 7.29 -6.06 0.26
CA ARG A 72 8.05 -6.52 -0.91
C ARG A 72 8.03 -8.03 -1.12
N THR A 73 7.97 -8.80 -0.04
CA THR A 73 7.95 -10.26 -0.12
C THR A 73 6.57 -10.84 -0.46
N GLY A 74 5.54 -9.98 -0.57
CA GLY A 74 4.20 -10.37 -0.95
C GLY A 74 3.35 -10.95 0.19
N VAL A 75 3.74 -10.70 1.45
CA VAL A 75 2.94 -11.09 2.63
C VAL A 75 1.55 -10.46 2.55
N THR A 76 1.48 -9.22 2.07
CA THR A 76 0.24 -8.49 1.80
C THR A 76 -0.71 -9.27 0.88
N GLN A 77 -0.26 -9.77 -0.28
CA GLN A 77 -1.13 -10.55 -1.17
C GLN A 77 -1.56 -11.85 -0.51
N TRP A 78 -0.64 -12.51 0.20
CA TRP A 78 -0.96 -13.76 0.90
C TRP A 78 -2.08 -13.54 1.92
N ILE A 79 -2.06 -12.43 2.66
CA ILE A 79 -3.14 -12.05 3.58
C ILE A 79 -4.45 -11.81 2.82
N GLY A 80 -4.43 -11.04 1.74
CA GLY A 80 -5.61 -10.77 0.91
C GLY A 80 -6.25 -12.04 0.33
N ASP A 81 -5.43 -12.94 -0.21
CA ASP A 81 -5.86 -14.24 -0.72
C ASP A 81 -6.50 -15.10 0.38
N GLN A 82 -5.88 -15.16 1.56
CA GLN A 82 -6.42 -15.88 2.71
C GLN A 82 -7.73 -15.27 3.21
N LEU A 83 -7.81 -13.95 3.24
CA LEU A 83 -9.01 -13.22 3.63
C LEU A 83 -10.16 -13.53 2.66
N SER A 84 -9.90 -13.52 1.36
CA SER A 84 -10.88 -13.87 0.32
C SER A 84 -11.29 -15.34 0.37
N PHE A 85 -10.34 -16.26 0.54
CA PHE A 85 -10.58 -17.69 0.58
C PHE A 85 -11.37 -18.12 1.83
N ARG A 86 -11.00 -17.60 3.01
CA ARG A 86 -11.61 -18.00 4.29
C ARG A 86 -12.93 -17.30 4.61
N SER A 87 -13.16 -16.09 4.07
CA SER A 87 -14.43 -15.39 4.27
C SER A 87 -15.60 -16.07 3.56
N GLY A 88 -15.35 -16.81 2.46
CA GLY A 88 -16.36 -17.58 1.74
C GLY A 88 -17.55 -16.74 1.27
N GLY A 89 -17.34 -15.45 0.98
CA GLY A 89 -18.38 -14.51 0.58
C GLY A 89 -19.21 -13.89 1.71
N SER A 90 -18.99 -14.27 2.98
CA SER A 90 -19.70 -13.69 4.11
C SER A 90 -19.06 -12.37 4.56
N GLU A 91 -19.84 -11.27 4.51
CA GLU A 91 -19.43 -9.95 5.03
C GLU A 91 -19.00 -10.02 6.50
N ALA A 92 -19.69 -10.81 7.34
CA ALA A 92 -19.35 -10.93 8.76
C ALA A 92 -17.95 -11.53 8.96
N LYS A 93 -17.68 -12.64 8.27
CA LYS A 93 -16.40 -13.33 8.34
C LYS A 93 -15.28 -12.47 7.74
N MET A 94 -15.57 -11.77 6.64
CA MET A 94 -14.66 -10.83 6.01
C MET A 94 -14.23 -9.74 7.01
N LEU A 95 -15.19 -9.10 7.67
CA LEU A 95 -14.93 -8.05 8.66
C LEU A 95 -14.08 -8.57 9.82
N VAL A 96 -14.45 -9.71 10.41
CA VAL A 96 -13.70 -10.30 11.54
C VAL A 96 -12.27 -10.62 11.13
N LEU A 97 -12.09 -11.33 10.02
CA LEU A 97 -10.76 -11.72 9.53
C LEU A 97 -9.93 -10.49 9.17
N LEU A 98 -10.52 -9.48 8.54
CA LEU A 98 -9.87 -8.22 8.22
C LEU A 98 -9.34 -7.54 9.48
N MET A 99 -10.18 -7.40 10.50
CA MET A 99 -9.77 -6.78 11.77
C MET A 99 -8.66 -7.58 12.46
N LEU A 100 -8.74 -8.91 12.46
CA LEU A 100 -7.71 -9.77 13.06
C LEU A 100 -6.37 -9.67 12.30
N PHE A 101 -6.38 -9.74 10.97
CA PHE A 101 -5.16 -9.62 10.18
C PHE A 101 -4.57 -8.21 10.25
N ALA A 102 -5.39 -7.16 10.17
CA ALA A 102 -4.93 -5.79 10.25
C ALA A 102 -4.36 -5.47 11.64
N ALA A 103 -5.07 -5.82 12.72
CA ALA A 103 -4.58 -5.61 14.08
C ALA A 103 -3.33 -6.45 14.34
N GLY A 104 -3.29 -7.70 13.89
CA GLY A 104 -2.15 -8.59 14.03
C GLY A 104 -0.91 -8.10 13.28
N LEU A 105 -1.04 -7.62 12.04
CA LEU A 105 0.09 -7.07 11.30
C LEU A 105 0.53 -5.71 11.86
N SER A 106 -0.43 -4.85 12.21
CA SER A 106 -0.17 -3.52 12.78
C SER A 106 0.37 -3.59 14.21
N ALA A 107 0.28 -4.74 14.88
CA ALA A 107 0.96 -4.97 16.15
C ALA A 107 2.49 -4.99 16.01
N PHE A 108 3.02 -5.07 14.78
CA PHE A 108 4.46 -5.13 14.51
C PHE A 108 4.92 -4.08 13.48
N MET A 109 3.99 -3.35 12.90
CA MET A 109 4.23 -2.36 11.84
C MET A 109 3.54 -1.05 12.20
N SER A 110 3.94 0.04 11.54
CA SER A 110 3.20 1.30 11.65
C SER A 110 1.76 1.13 11.17
N SER A 111 0.80 1.61 11.97
CA SER A 111 -0.63 1.61 11.63
C SER A 111 -0.92 2.29 10.30
N THR A 112 -0.20 3.37 9.97
CA THR A 112 -0.30 4.05 8.66
C THR A 112 0.10 3.13 7.51
N GLY A 113 1.21 2.39 7.68
CA GLY A 113 1.67 1.43 6.67
C GLY A 113 0.67 0.31 6.45
N VAL A 114 0.13 -0.26 7.53
CA VAL A 114 -0.88 -1.32 7.44
C VAL A 114 -2.16 -0.83 6.78
N VAL A 115 -2.66 0.36 7.11
CA VAL A 115 -3.86 0.89 6.44
C VAL A 115 -3.61 1.07 4.94
N ALA A 116 -2.49 1.68 4.53
CA ALA A 116 -2.13 1.86 3.12
C ALA A 116 -2.08 0.52 2.35
N ILE A 117 -1.52 -0.50 2.99
CA ILE A 117 -1.41 -1.87 2.47
C ILE A 117 -2.80 -2.54 2.31
N PHE A 118 -3.69 -2.34 3.28
CA PHE A 118 -4.98 -3.02 3.33
C PHE A 118 -6.09 -2.29 2.56
N ILE A 119 -5.97 -0.98 2.28
CA ILE A 119 -6.90 -0.23 1.43
C ILE A 119 -7.22 -0.95 0.11
N PRO A 120 -6.23 -1.33 -0.74
CA PRO A 120 -6.52 -2.02 -2.00
C PRO A 120 -7.17 -3.39 -1.79
N ILE A 121 -6.77 -4.12 -0.73
CA ILE A 121 -7.37 -5.41 -0.36
C ILE A 121 -8.84 -5.22 0.03
N VAL A 122 -9.14 -4.21 0.83
CA VAL A 122 -10.50 -3.87 1.27
C VAL A 122 -11.37 -3.46 0.10
N LEU A 123 -10.87 -2.62 -0.81
CA LEU A 123 -11.59 -2.22 -2.02
C LEU A 123 -11.89 -3.42 -2.92
N SER A 124 -10.91 -4.28 -3.18
CA SER A 124 -11.08 -5.51 -3.97
C SER A 124 -12.06 -6.49 -3.30
N ALA A 125 -11.93 -6.68 -1.99
CA ALA A 125 -12.82 -7.55 -1.20
C ALA A 125 -14.26 -7.04 -1.19
N ALA A 126 -14.48 -5.74 -0.95
CA ALA A 126 -15.78 -5.09 -0.95
C ALA A 126 -16.49 -5.26 -2.30
N ARG A 127 -15.75 -5.06 -3.41
CA ARG A 127 -16.24 -5.29 -4.77
C ARG A 127 -16.66 -6.73 -5.01
N LYS A 128 -15.84 -7.71 -4.57
CA LYS A 128 -16.10 -9.14 -4.77
C LYS A 128 -17.35 -9.64 -4.04
N ILE A 129 -17.70 -9.05 -2.90
CA ILE A 129 -18.90 -9.39 -2.12
C ILE A 129 -20.04 -8.37 -2.28
N HIS A 130 -19.91 -7.41 -3.21
CA HIS A 130 -20.90 -6.39 -3.55
C HIS A 130 -21.39 -5.54 -2.35
N ILE A 131 -20.48 -5.11 -1.47
CA ILE A 131 -20.78 -4.21 -0.36
C ILE A 131 -20.08 -2.86 -0.53
N PRO A 132 -20.61 -1.76 0.06
CA PRO A 132 -19.90 -0.48 0.07
C PRO A 132 -18.56 -0.59 0.84
N PRO A 133 -17.45 -0.05 0.30
CA PRO A 133 -16.13 -0.11 0.94
C PRO A 133 -16.09 0.44 2.37
N ASP A 134 -16.89 1.45 2.68
CA ASP A 134 -16.94 2.10 4.01
C ASP A 134 -17.22 1.11 5.13
N ARG A 135 -18.00 0.06 4.85
CA ARG A 135 -18.31 -1.02 5.80
C ARG A 135 -17.09 -1.84 6.21
N LEU A 136 -16.02 -1.83 5.42
CA LEU A 136 -14.76 -2.51 5.69
C LEU A 136 -13.62 -1.53 6.02
N MET A 137 -13.66 -0.30 5.50
CA MET A 137 -12.66 0.74 5.79
C MET A 137 -12.69 1.18 7.26
N MET A 138 -13.87 1.41 7.85
CA MET A 138 -13.95 1.79 9.27
C MET A 138 -13.42 0.67 10.20
N PRO A 139 -13.82 -0.62 10.04
CA PRO A 139 -13.20 -1.71 10.79
C PRO A 139 -11.69 -1.80 10.64
N LEU A 140 -11.17 -1.59 9.42
CA LEU A 140 -9.73 -1.59 9.15
C LEU A 140 -9.02 -0.51 9.99
N SER A 141 -9.51 0.73 9.95
CA SER A 141 -8.94 1.84 10.72
C SER A 141 -8.99 1.57 12.22
N ILE A 142 -10.12 1.06 12.73
CA ILE A 142 -10.26 0.73 14.15
C ILE A 142 -9.29 -0.38 14.56
N ALA A 143 -9.15 -1.44 13.75
CA ALA A 143 -8.22 -2.52 14.02
C ALA A 143 -6.76 -2.05 14.01
N ALA A 144 -6.39 -1.19 13.06
CA ALA A 144 -5.06 -0.60 12.98
C ALA A 144 -4.75 0.29 14.20
N LEU A 145 -5.72 1.06 14.70
CA LEU A 145 -5.54 1.88 15.91
C LEU A 145 -5.44 1.01 17.18
N ILE A 146 -6.30 -0.01 17.31
CA ILE A 146 -6.29 -0.93 18.46
C ILE A 146 -5.01 -1.74 18.54
N SER A 147 -4.34 -1.99 17.41
CA SER A 147 -3.05 -2.68 17.39
C SER A 147 -2.01 -2.04 18.32
N GLY A 148 -2.09 -0.72 18.53
CA GLY A 148 -1.26 0.02 19.48
C GLY A 148 -1.41 -0.44 20.93
N MET A 149 -2.50 -1.12 21.27
CA MET A 149 -2.72 -1.72 22.58
C MET A 149 -2.35 -3.20 22.63
N LEU A 150 -1.81 -3.80 21.55
CA LEU A 150 -1.45 -5.22 21.54
C LEU A 150 0.00 -5.43 21.95
N THR A 151 0.94 -4.62 21.47
CA THR A 151 2.37 -4.80 21.76
C THR A 151 3.02 -3.50 22.18
N LEU A 152 4.14 -3.62 22.90
CA LEU A 152 4.99 -2.49 23.25
C LEU A 152 5.44 -1.67 22.02
N VAL A 153 5.60 -2.34 20.88
CA VAL A 153 6.29 -1.78 19.70
C VAL A 153 5.31 -1.28 18.63
N ALA A 154 4.03 -1.58 18.75
CA ALA A 154 3.01 -1.19 17.78
C ALA A 154 2.89 0.34 17.60
N THR A 155 3.18 1.13 18.65
CA THR A 155 3.09 2.60 18.57
C THR A 155 4.24 3.33 19.25
N PRO A 156 4.66 4.49 18.72
CA PRO A 156 5.71 5.30 19.33
C PRO A 156 5.46 5.69 20.81
N PRO A 157 4.24 6.09 21.25
CA PRO A 157 4.01 6.46 22.64
C PRO A 157 4.35 5.36 23.65
N ASN A 158 4.02 4.10 23.35
CA ASN A 158 4.36 2.97 24.21
C ASN A 158 5.87 2.82 24.38
N MET A 159 6.59 2.99 23.27
CA MET A 159 8.05 2.92 23.27
C MET A 159 8.68 4.07 24.05
N VAL A 160 8.16 5.29 23.90
CA VAL A 160 8.63 6.46 24.65
C VAL A 160 8.41 6.27 26.15
N LEU A 161 7.23 5.79 26.56
CA LEU A 161 6.95 5.50 27.97
C LEU A 161 7.87 4.42 28.54
N ASN A 162 8.09 3.33 27.77
CA ASN A 162 9.01 2.28 28.16
C ASN A 162 10.46 2.77 28.28
N ALA A 163 10.90 3.62 27.35
CA ALA A 163 12.23 4.23 27.40
C ALA A 163 12.40 5.07 28.66
N GLU A 164 11.36 5.83 29.05
CA GLU A 164 11.37 6.63 30.25
C GLU A 164 11.46 5.78 31.53
N LEU A 165 10.71 4.68 31.62
CA LEU A 165 10.80 3.76 32.75
C LEU A 165 12.22 3.20 32.93
N ILE A 166 12.81 2.71 31.84
CA ILE A 166 14.17 2.18 31.84
C ILE A 166 15.19 3.26 32.22
N ARG A 167 15.00 4.51 31.72
CA ARG A 167 15.86 5.65 32.05
C ARG A 167 15.85 5.98 33.53
N GLN A 168 14.70 5.85 34.18
CA GLN A 168 14.52 6.05 35.62
C GLN A 168 14.96 4.82 36.46
N GLY A 169 15.46 3.77 35.81
CA GLY A 169 15.95 2.56 36.48
C GLY A 169 14.86 1.56 36.87
N TYR A 170 13.63 1.73 36.40
CA TYR A 170 12.57 0.74 36.55
C TYR A 170 12.68 -0.35 35.48
N ASP A 171 12.08 -1.50 35.76
CA ASP A 171 11.86 -2.51 34.75
C ASP A 171 10.96 -1.93 33.63
N GLY A 172 11.37 -2.15 32.38
CA GLY A 172 10.53 -1.81 31.23
C GLY A 172 9.32 -2.75 31.12
N PHE A 173 8.42 -2.44 30.20
CA PHE A 173 7.27 -3.27 29.92
C PHE A 173 7.66 -4.55 29.17
N GLY A 174 6.96 -5.63 29.49
CA GLY A 174 6.99 -6.86 28.69
C GLY A 174 6.44 -6.62 27.27
N PHE A 175 6.94 -7.37 26.29
CA PHE A 175 6.54 -7.19 24.89
C PHE A 175 5.03 -7.28 24.66
N PHE A 176 4.36 -8.23 25.33
CA PHE A 176 2.90 -8.47 25.25
C PHE A 176 2.12 -7.99 26.49
N GLU A 177 2.71 -7.16 27.36
CA GLU A 177 2.02 -6.72 28.58
C GLU A 177 0.75 -5.91 28.26
N PHE A 178 0.82 -5.10 27.21
CA PHE A 178 -0.33 -4.35 26.68
C PHE A 178 -1.45 -5.25 26.14
N SER A 179 -1.13 -6.45 25.62
CA SER A 179 -2.12 -7.39 25.06
C SER A 179 -3.19 -7.79 26.06
N LEU A 180 -2.89 -7.78 27.37
CA LEU A 180 -3.87 -8.07 28.41
C LEU A 180 -5.09 -7.14 28.32
N PHE A 181 -4.88 -5.89 27.90
CA PHE A 181 -5.95 -4.91 27.68
C PHE A 181 -6.35 -4.83 26.21
N GLY A 182 -5.39 -4.89 25.29
CA GLY A 182 -5.65 -4.77 23.85
C GLY A 182 -6.49 -5.89 23.27
N VAL A 183 -6.30 -7.15 23.70
CA VAL A 183 -7.07 -8.29 23.19
C VAL A 183 -8.56 -8.18 23.57
N PRO A 184 -8.93 -7.92 24.84
CA PRO A 184 -10.33 -7.64 25.18
C PRO A 184 -10.91 -6.47 24.38
N VAL A 185 -10.19 -5.36 24.24
CA VAL A 185 -10.66 -4.19 23.46
C VAL A 185 -10.85 -4.54 21.99
N LEU A 186 -9.96 -5.33 21.39
CA LEU A 186 -10.10 -5.82 20.02
C LEU A 186 -11.34 -6.70 19.87
N ILE A 187 -11.61 -7.60 20.82
CA ILE A 187 -12.82 -8.44 20.82
C ILE A 187 -14.06 -7.55 20.88
N PHE A 188 -14.12 -6.59 21.81
CA PHE A 188 -15.24 -5.65 21.90
C PHE A 188 -15.41 -4.81 20.64
N ALA A 189 -14.31 -4.34 20.04
CA ALA A 189 -14.36 -3.59 18.79
C ALA A 189 -14.87 -4.44 17.63
N ILE A 190 -14.46 -5.71 17.53
CA ILE A 190 -14.99 -6.64 16.54
C ILE A 190 -16.50 -6.84 16.73
N LEU A 191 -16.95 -7.08 17.96
CA LEU A 191 -18.38 -7.23 18.27
C LEU A 191 -19.17 -5.95 17.95
N TYR A 192 -18.62 -4.80 18.32
CA TYR A 192 -19.19 -3.50 18.02
C TYR A 192 -19.30 -3.27 16.51
N MET A 193 -18.25 -3.56 15.73
CA MET A 193 -18.28 -3.40 14.27
C MET A 193 -19.20 -4.41 13.59
N LEU A 194 -19.30 -5.64 14.10
CA LEU A 194 -20.30 -6.61 13.63
C LEU A 194 -21.74 -6.14 13.87
N PHE A 195 -21.98 -5.39 14.95
CA PHE A 195 -23.26 -4.77 15.22
C PHE A 195 -23.48 -3.53 14.34
N MET A 196 -22.48 -2.68 14.24
CA MET A 196 -22.56 -1.34 13.64
C MET A 196 -22.54 -1.37 12.12
N ARG A 197 -21.97 -2.41 11.47
CA ARG A 197 -21.95 -2.55 10.01
C ARG A 197 -23.32 -2.40 9.33
N ARG A 198 -24.42 -2.69 10.04
CA ARG A 198 -25.79 -2.50 9.52
C ARG A 198 -26.16 -1.03 9.32
N PHE A 199 -25.50 -0.14 10.07
CA PHE A 199 -25.70 1.31 10.04
C PHE A 199 -24.66 2.04 9.16
N LEU A 200 -23.59 1.36 8.76
CA LEU A 200 -22.59 1.90 7.82
C LEU A 200 -23.05 1.66 6.38
N GLY A 201 -22.86 2.65 5.50
CA GLY A 201 -23.14 2.55 4.05
C GLY A 201 -24.38 3.32 3.59
N ALA A 202 -24.51 4.58 4.02
CA ALA A 202 -25.65 5.43 3.69
C ALA A 202 -25.57 6.08 2.30
N ASP A 203 -24.41 6.24 1.67
CA ASP A 203 -24.31 7.01 0.42
C ASP A 203 -23.81 6.18 -0.76
N LYS A 204 -24.76 5.59 -1.51
CA LYS A 204 -24.49 5.00 -2.83
C LYS A 204 -23.86 6.01 -3.79
N GLU A 205 -24.14 7.31 -3.62
CA GLU A 205 -23.63 8.38 -4.49
C GLU A 205 -22.17 8.75 -4.20
N ALA A 206 -21.72 8.71 -2.94
CA ALA A 206 -20.33 8.97 -2.57
C ALA A 206 -19.40 7.79 -2.89
N SER A 207 -19.91 6.55 -2.82
CA SER A 207 -19.13 5.36 -3.19
C SER A 207 -18.97 5.21 -4.71
N ALA A 208 -19.93 5.72 -5.50
CA ALA A 208 -19.84 5.80 -6.96
C ALA A 208 -18.85 6.88 -7.44
N SER A 209 -18.58 7.91 -6.65
CA SER A 209 -17.57 8.93 -6.96
C SER A 209 -16.16 8.57 -6.49
N ALA A 210 -16.02 7.65 -5.52
CA ALA A 210 -14.71 7.12 -5.10
C ALA A 210 -14.12 6.11 -6.12
N SER A 211 -14.93 5.53 -7.02
CA SER A 211 -14.44 4.78 -8.19
C SER A 211 -14.02 5.74 -9.31
N LEU A 212 -12.93 6.49 -9.08
CA LEU A 212 -12.37 7.46 -10.03
C LEU A 212 -11.56 6.82 -11.18
N ARG A 213 -11.46 5.48 -11.25
CA ARG A 213 -10.72 4.79 -12.32
C ARG A 213 -11.61 3.77 -13.04
N PRO A 214 -11.67 3.79 -14.38
CA PRO A 214 -12.44 2.82 -15.13
C PRO A 214 -11.79 1.43 -15.06
N ARG A 215 -12.62 0.38 -15.03
CA ARG A 215 -12.14 -1.01 -15.10
C ARG A 215 -11.67 -1.34 -16.51
N PHE A 216 -10.91 -2.42 -16.68
CA PHE A 216 -10.50 -2.94 -17.99
C PHE A 216 -11.65 -3.01 -19.00
N ARG A 217 -12.83 -3.51 -18.58
CA ARG A 217 -14.03 -3.57 -19.43
C ARG A 217 -14.59 -2.20 -19.79
N ASP A 218 -14.60 -1.26 -18.83
CA ASP A 218 -15.14 0.08 -19.05
C ASP A 218 -14.26 0.85 -20.03
N LEU A 219 -12.92 0.65 -19.97
CA LEU A 219 -11.98 1.15 -20.98
C LEU A 219 -12.26 0.52 -22.34
N LEU A 220 -12.31 -0.81 -22.46
CA LEU A 220 -12.59 -1.47 -23.75
C LEU A 220 -13.92 -1.02 -24.37
N ALA A 221 -14.94 -0.77 -23.55
CA ALA A 221 -16.23 -0.28 -24.00
C ALA A 221 -16.14 1.15 -24.58
N ARG A 222 -15.36 2.06 -23.97
CA ARG A 222 -15.11 3.42 -24.50
C ARG A 222 -14.47 3.39 -25.89
N TYR A 223 -13.66 2.37 -26.17
CA TYR A 223 -12.97 2.20 -27.45
C TYR A 223 -13.73 1.30 -28.45
N GLY A 224 -14.94 0.81 -28.11
CA GLY A 224 -15.74 -0.05 -29.00
C GLY A 224 -15.14 -1.45 -29.22
N LEU A 225 -14.29 -1.92 -28.29
CA LEU A 225 -13.53 -3.17 -28.43
C LEU A 225 -14.17 -4.36 -27.70
N THR A 226 -15.25 -4.17 -26.94
CA THR A 226 -15.86 -5.22 -26.11
C THR A 226 -16.24 -6.47 -26.91
N ASP A 227 -16.79 -6.28 -28.10
CA ASP A 227 -17.24 -7.37 -28.99
C ASP A 227 -16.16 -7.84 -29.96
N ARG A 228 -14.96 -7.24 -29.87
CA ARG A 228 -13.82 -7.52 -30.75
C ARG A 228 -12.74 -8.37 -30.09
N ILE A 229 -13.03 -8.95 -28.94
CA ILE A 229 -12.11 -9.83 -28.21
C ILE A 229 -12.49 -11.27 -28.50
N ALA A 230 -11.57 -12.00 -29.11
CA ALA A 230 -11.72 -13.40 -29.42
C ALA A 230 -10.80 -14.26 -28.56
N ARG A 231 -11.34 -15.37 -28.04
CA ARG A 231 -10.57 -16.42 -27.38
C ARG A 231 -10.47 -17.61 -28.32
N ILE A 232 -9.27 -17.85 -28.84
CA ILE A 232 -8.99 -18.93 -29.77
C ILE A 232 -8.34 -20.06 -28.97
N ALA A 233 -9.04 -21.16 -28.77
CA ALA A 233 -8.46 -22.37 -28.22
C ALA A 233 -7.67 -23.10 -29.30
N ILE A 234 -6.55 -23.72 -28.90
CA ILE A 234 -5.74 -24.61 -29.72
C ILE A 234 -6.03 -26.04 -29.26
N PRO A 235 -6.94 -26.78 -29.93
CA PRO A 235 -7.23 -28.16 -29.59
C PRO A 235 -6.02 -29.06 -29.78
N ALA A 236 -6.05 -30.23 -29.14
CA ALA A 236 -4.99 -31.24 -29.31
C ALA A 236 -4.83 -31.74 -30.76
N THR A 237 -5.83 -31.50 -31.61
CA THR A 237 -5.88 -31.87 -33.04
C THR A 237 -5.35 -30.79 -33.98
N SER A 238 -4.97 -29.60 -33.47
CA SER A 238 -4.58 -28.47 -34.31
C SER A 238 -3.17 -28.61 -34.90
N ASN A 239 -3.02 -28.15 -36.14
CA ASN A 239 -1.76 -28.19 -36.90
C ASN A 239 -0.72 -27.15 -36.43
N VAL A 240 -1.10 -26.22 -35.55
CA VAL A 240 -0.21 -25.17 -35.03
C VAL A 240 0.58 -25.58 -33.77
N ARG A 241 0.45 -26.84 -33.34
CA ARG A 241 1.14 -27.36 -32.15
C ARG A 241 2.65 -27.41 -32.36
N GLY A 242 3.41 -26.85 -31.42
CA GLY A 242 4.87 -26.83 -31.44
C GLY A 242 5.47 -25.80 -32.40
N GLN A 243 4.63 -25.11 -33.18
CA GLN A 243 5.03 -23.94 -33.95
C GLN A 243 5.27 -22.77 -33.01
N ARG A 244 6.13 -21.86 -33.45
CA ARG A 244 6.36 -20.60 -32.76
C ARG A 244 5.22 -19.62 -33.07
N LEU A 245 4.97 -18.72 -32.13
CA LEU A 245 3.88 -17.75 -32.25
C LEU A 245 4.11 -16.77 -33.43
N ASP A 246 5.34 -16.54 -33.85
CA ASP A 246 5.72 -15.76 -35.05
C ASP A 246 5.37 -16.46 -36.38
N GLU A 247 5.50 -17.78 -36.45
CA GLU A 247 5.20 -18.61 -37.64
C GLU A 247 3.72 -18.58 -38.02
N LEU A 248 2.84 -18.23 -37.08
CA LEU A 248 1.40 -18.04 -37.33
C LEU A 248 1.10 -16.80 -38.19
N GLY A 249 2.05 -15.88 -38.33
CA GLY A 249 1.86 -14.62 -39.02
C GLY A 249 0.83 -13.67 -38.38
N LEU A 250 0.24 -14.04 -37.24
CA LEU A 250 -0.72 -13.20 -36.49
C LEU A 250 -0.10 -11.90 -36.01
N PHE A 251 1.22 -11.88 -35.75
CA PHE A 251 1.94 -10.67 -35.44
C PHE A 251 2.09 -9.73 -36.64
N ALA A 252 2.13 -10.26 -37.86
CA ALA A 252 2.41 -9.50 -39.08
C ALA A 252 1.14 -9.07 -39.85
N ARG A 253 -0.04 -9.52 -39.41
CA ARG A 253 -1.32 -9.19 -40.05
C ARG A 253 -1.92 -7.93 -39.46
N ASP A 254 -2.36 -7.03 -40.35
CA ASP A 254 -3.02 -5.79 -39.99
C ASP A 254 -4.33 -6.06 -39.22
N GLY A 255 -4.56 -5.30 -38.15
CA GLY A 255 -5.81 -5.35 -37.38
C GLY A 255 -5.92 -6.45 -36.33
N VAL A 256 -4.86 -7.23 -36.06
CA VAL A 256 -4.85 -8.30 -35.05
C VAL A 256 -3.78 -8.05 -34.01
N SER A 257 -4.18 -7.94 -32.74
CA SER A 257 -3.27 -7.82 -31.60
C SER A 257 -3.42 -9.01 -30.66
N ILE A 258 -2.37 -9.80 -30.50
CA ILE A 258 -2.33 -10.88 -29.50
C ILE A 258 -2.13 -10.23 -28.13
N PHE A 259 -3.12 -10.38 -27.25
CA PHE A 259 -3.10 -9.79 -25.92
C PHE A 259 -2.45 -10.71 -24.89
N ALA A 260 -2.75 -12.02 -24.92
CA ALA A 260 -2.21 -12.99 -23.97
C ALA A 260 -2.30 -14.44 -24.49
N LEU A 261 -1.43 -15.30 -23.96
CA LEU A 261 -1.49 -16.75 -24.11
C LEU A 261 -1.90 -17.38 -22.75
N GLU A 262 -3.07 -18.02 -22.67
CA GLU A 262 -3.50 -18.79 -21.49
C GLU A 262 -3.03 -20.25 -21.62
N ARG A 263 -2.14 -20.68 -20.73
CA ARG A 263 -1.64 -22.05 -20.61
C ARG A 263 -2.04 -22.66 -19.28
N ARG A 264 -2.35 -23.95 -19.25
CA ARG A 264 -2.68 -24.65 -17.99
C ARG A 264 -1.40 -25.24 -17.38
N GLY A 265 -0.85 -24.57 -16.37
CA GLY A 265 0.36 -24.99 -15.64
C GLY A 265 0.06 -25.84 -14.39
N ARG A 266 1.11 -26.20 -13.64
CA ARG A 266 1.01 -27.01 -12.41
C ARG A 266 0.24 -26.31 -11.27
N HIS A 267 0.17 -24.98 -11.29
CA HIS A 267 -0.47 -24.17 -10.25
C HIS A 267 -1.80 -23.50 -10.69
N GLY A 268 -2.36 -23.92 -11.83
CA GLY A 268 -3.62 -23.37 -12.36
C GLY A 268 -3.46 -22.80 -13.76
N LYS A 269 -4.29 -21.81 -14.11
CA LYS A 269 -4.20 -21.07 -15.37
C LYS A 269 -3.06 -20.06 -15.27
N GLU A 270 -2.10 -20.13 -16.17
CA GLU A 270 -0.98 -19.21 -16.32
C GLU A 270 -1.23 -18.36 -17.58
N PHE A 271 -1.06 -17.05 -17.48
CA PHE A 271 -1.14 -16.14 -18.62
C PHE A 271 0.28 -15.71 -18.96
N LEU A 272 0.71 -15.99 -20.18
CA LEU A 272 2.04 -15.70 -20.68
C LEU A 272 1.97 -14.49 -21.63
N LEU A 273 3.01 -13.65 -21.57
CA LEU A 273 3.25 -12.62 -22.58
C LEU A 273 3.47 -13.29 -23.94
N PRO A 274 2.78 -12.84 -25.00
CA PRO A 274 2.96 -13.41 -26.33
C PRO A 274 4.31 -12.99 -26.89
N GLN A 275 5.34 -13.80 -26.65
CA GLN A 275 6.66 -13.62 -27.24
C GLN A 275 6.74 -14.35 -28.58
N ALA A 276 7.41 -13.75 -29.56
CA ALA A 276 7.54 -14.30 -30.91
C ALA A 276 8.07 -15.75 -30.91
N HIS A 277 8.98 -16.09 -29.99
CA HIS A 277 9.61 -17.40 -29.89
C HIS A 277 8.85 -18.42 -29.03
N GLU A 278 7.73 -18.04 -28.41
CA GLU A 278 6.96 -18.92 -27.54
C GLU A 278 6.32 -20.04 -28.39
N GLN A 279 6.55 -21.30 -28.00
CA GLN A 279 5.97 -22.45 -28.70
C GLN A 279 4.57 -22.73 -28.20
N LEU A 280 3.62 -22.94 -29.13
CA LEU A 280 2.24 -23.27 -28.80
C LEU A 280 2.08 -24.72 -28.34
N ALA A 281 1.41 -24.93 -27.20
CA ALA A 281 1.10 -26.22 -26.64
C ALA A 281 -0.38 -26.59 -26.81
N ALA A 282 -0.70 -27.89 -26.70
CA ALA A 282 -2.08 -28.36 -26.77
C ALA A 282 -2.90 -27.85 -25.58
N ASN A 283 -4.12 -27.36 -25.85
CA ASN A 283 -5.02 -26.69 -24.92
C ASN A 283 -4.59 -25.28 -24.48
N ASP A 284 -3.60 -24.70 -25.14
CA ASP A 284 -3.36 -23.27 -25.02
C ASP A 284 -4.58 -22.49 -25.56
N ARG A 285 -4.86 -21.32 -24.99
CA ARG A 285 -5.84 -20.38 -25.53
C ARG A 285 -5.18 -19.04 -25.82
N LEU A 286 -5.28 -18.60 -27.06
CA LEU A 286 -4.86 -17.28 -27.48
C LEU A 286 -6.00 -16.29 -27.24
N ILE A 287 -5.66 -15.15 -26.65
CA ILE A 287 -6.58 -14.04 -26.45
C ILE A 287 -6.14 -12.95 -27.40
N VAL A 288 -7.01 -12.65 -28.36
CA VAL A 288 -6.74 -11.76 -29.48
C VAL A 288 -7.75 -10.63 -29.47
N ILE A 289 -7.27 -9.42 -29.72
CA ILE A 289 -8.07 -8.22 -29.88
C ILE A 289 -8.04 -7.85 -31.35
N LEU A 290 -9.21 -7.83 -31.96
CA LEU A 290 -9.41 -7.46 -33.35
C LEU A 290 -9.58 -5.95 -33.43
N SER A 291 -8.51 -5.25 -33.76
CA SER A 291 -8.54 -3.79 -33.92
C SER A 291 -9.24 -3.38 -35.23
N SER A 292 -9.24 -4.26 -36.25
CA SER A 292 -9.94 -4.03 -37.53
C SER A 292 -11.15 -4.96 -37.72
N PRO A 293 -12.30 -4.44 -38.20
CA PRO A 293 -13.46 -5.27 -38.54
C PRO A 293 -13.28 -6.11 -39.81
N THR A 294 -12.20 -5.92 -40.56
CA THR A 294 -11.95 -6.63 -41.83
C THR A 294 -11.26 -7.98 -41.69
N PHE A 295 -10.82 -8.37 -40.50
CA PHE A 295 -10.13 -9.64 -40.29
C PHE A 295 -11.14 -10.78 -40.14
N ASP A 296 -11.14 -11.71 -41.11
CA ASP A 296 -11.93 -12.94 -41.06
C ASP A 296 -11.31 -13.94 -40.07
N ILE A 297 -11.75 -13.86 -38.82
CA ILE A 297 -11.31 -14.75 -37.75
C ILE A 297 -11.80 -16.19 -37.97
N ASP A 298 -13.01 -16.37 -38.52
CA ASP A 298 -13.61 -17.68 -38.70
C ASP A 298 -12.87 -18.47 -39.80
N GLY A 299 -12.50 -17.79 -40.90
CA GLY A 299 -11.65 -18.35 -41.95
C GLY A 299 -10.26 -18.73 -41.43
N TYR A 300 -9.66 -17.90 -40.56
CA TYR A 300 -8.35 -18.20 -39.95
C TYR A 300 -8.43 -19.39 -38.98
N ILE A 301 -9.49 -19.48 -38.18
CA ILE A 301 -9.73 -20.61 -37.26
C ILE A 301 -9.89 -21.91 -38.03
N ALA A 302 -10.66 -21.90 -39.13
CA ALA A 302 -10.88 -23.06 -39.98
C ALA A 302 -9.60 -23.54 -40.70
N GLN A 303 -8.75 -22.61 -41.15
CA GLN A 303 -7.49 -22.94 -41.82
C GLN A 303 -6.47 -23.65 -40.89
N HIS A 304 -6.50 -23.33 -39.60
CA HIS A 304 -5.51 -23.78 -38.62
C HIS A 304 -6.05 -24.83 -37.62
N ASP A 305 -7.24 -25.40 -37.88
CA ASP A 305 -7.91 -26.38 -37.01
C ASP A 305 -8.02 -25.89 -35.54
N MET A 306 -8.31 -24.60 -35.35
CA MET A 306 -8.49 -23.99 -34.03
C MET A 306 -9.98 -23.96 -33.65
N GLN A 307 -10.30 -23.56 -32.41
CA GLN A 307 -11.70 -23.44 -31.96
C GLN A 307 -11.96 -22.10 -31.28
N LEU A 308 -13.05 -21.43 -31.66
CA LEU A 308 -13.51 -20.24 -30.94
C LEU A 308 -14.10 -20.66 -29.58
N SER A 309 -13.40 -20.29 -28.51
CA SER A 309 -13.75 -20.64 -27.14
C SER A 309 -14.59 -19.53 -26.50
N GLY A 310 -15.76 -19.25 -27.08
CA GLY A 310 -16.80 -18.35 -26.56
C GLY A 310 -16.50 -16.84 -26.64
N SER A 311 -17.56 -16.04 -26.72
CA SER A 311 -17.52 -14.57 -26.64
C SER A 311 -17.14 -14.10 -25.23
N PHE A 312 -16.48 -12.95 -25.13
CA PHE A 312 -15.94 -12.38 -23.88
C PHE A 312 -16.98 -12.24 -22.75
N GLU A 313 -18.28 -12.22 -23.07
CA GLU A 313 -19.40 -11.99 -22.15
C GLU A 313 -19.46 -12.93 -20.93
N ASN A 314 -18.98 -14.19 -21.03
CA ASN A 314 -19.23 -15.21 -20.00
C ASN A 314 -17.97 -15.77 -19.32
N SER A 315 -16.81 -15.14 -19.47
CA SER A 315 -15.55 -15.73 -19.01
C SER A 315 -14.78 -14.83 -18.04
N THR A 316 -14.35 -15.45 -16.94
CA THR A 316 -13.48 -14.97 -15.84
C THR A 316 -12.67 -13.71 -16.18
N PRO A 317 -12.65 -12.69 -15.29
CA PRO A 317 -11.75 -11.54 -15.44
C PRO A 317 -10.34 -12.06 -15.69
N LEU A 318 -9.70 -11.56 -16.75
CA LEU A 318 -8.30 -11.82 -17.07
C LEU A 318 -7.46 -11.41 -15.85
N PRO A 319 -6.92 -12.35 -15.06
CA PRO A 319 -5.98 -12.03 -14.01
C PRO A 319 -4.61 -11.99 -14.68
N ASN A 320 -4.35 -10.98 -15.51
CA ASN A 320 -3.05 -10.91 -16.18
C ASN A 320 -2.09 -10.11 -15.32
N ARG A 321 -1.17 -10.83 -14.66
CA ARG A 321 -0.15 -10.27 -13.79
C ARG A 321 0.96 -9.56 -14.58
N ASP A 322 1.16 -9.88 -15.86
CA ASP A 322 2.35 -9.42 -16.60
C ASP A 322 2.05 -8.46 -17.77
N VAL A 323 0.79 -8.39 -18.23
CA VAL A 323 0.35 -7.46 -19.30
C VAL A 323 -0.55 -6.39 -18.70
N GLY A 324 -0.13 -5.14 -18.83
CA GLY A 324 -0.91 -3.97 -18.45
C GLY A 324 -1.66 -3.35 -19.63
N LEU A 325 -2.81 -2.76 -19.31
CA LEU A 325 -3.54 -1.88 -20.20
C LEU A 325 -3.40 -0.45 -19.67
N VAL A 326 -3.30 0.54 -20.55
CA VAL A 326 -3.21 1.94 -20.12
C VAL A 326 -3.80 2.89 -21.16
N GLU A 327 -4.47 3.94 -20.69
CA GLU A 327 -4.92 5.04 -21.55
C GLU A 327 -3.88 6.16 -21.55
N ALA A 328 -3.45 6.58 -22.73
CA ALA A 328 -2.47 7.64 -22.92
C ALA A 328 -2.94 8.66 -23.96
N MET A 329 -2.74 9.95 -23.69
CA MET A 329 -3.02 11.05 -24.62
C MET A 329 -1.76 11.43 -25.40
N VAL A 330 -1.94 11.77 -26.67
CA VAL A 330 -0.89 12.35 -27.51
C VAL A 330 -0.83 13.88 -27.30
N PRO A 331 0.20 14.43 -26.64
CA PRO A 331 0.31 15.87 -26.44
C PRO A 331 0.64 16.62 -27.75
N PRO A 332 0.34 17.92 -27.85
CA PRO A 332 0.55 18.70 -29.08
C PRO A 332 1.99 18.73 -29.61
N ASN A 333 2.99 18.60 -28.73
CA ASN A 333 4.41 18.60 -29.08
C ASN A 333 5.00 17.19 -29.22
N SER A 334 4.16 16.15 -29.27
CA SER A 334 4.63 14.77 -29.38
C SER A 334 5.23 14.49 -30.77
N PRO A 335 6.36 13.76 -30.86
CA PRO A 335 6.91 13.29 -32.13
C PRO A 335 6.02 12.24 -32.83
N LEU A 336 4.94 11.80 -32.18
CA LEU A 336 3.94 10.87 -32.71
C LEU A 336 2.88 11.58 -33.56
N VAL A 337 2.74 12.91 -33.45
CA VAL A 337 1.74 13.67 -34.22
C VAL A 337 2.07 13.59 -35.72
N GLY A 338 1.08 13.19 -36.52
CA GLY A 338 1.20 13.04 -37.98
C GLY A 338 1.76 11.69 -38.44
N LYS A 339 2.14 10.79 -37.52
CA LYS A 339 2.57 9.42 -37.84
C LYS A 339 1.47 8.41 -37.52
N SER A 340 1.47 7.28 -38.21
CA SER A 340 0.67 6.11 -37.78
C SER A 340 1.38 5.34 -36.65
N PRO A 341 0.67 4.55 -35.83
CA PRO A 341 1.29 3.67 -34.84
C PRO A 341 2.36 2.72 -35.40
N VAL A 342 2.21 2.30 -36.66
CA VAL A 342 3.20 1.50 -37.39
C VAL A 342 4.44 2.32 -37.75
N GLU A 343 4.26 3.52 -38.33
CA GLU A 343 5.35 4.45 -38.69
C GLU A 343 6.12 4.97 -37.47
N ALA A 344 5.44 5.06 -36.33
CA ALA A 344 6.02 5.45 -35.05
C ALA A 344 6.75 4.31 -34.33
N GLU A 345 6.73 3.09 -34.88
CA GLU A 345 7.36 1.88 -34.32
C GLU A 345 7.00 1.62 -32.85
N LEU A 346 5.79 2.02 -32.41
CA LEU A 346 5.36 1.90 -31.01
C LEU A 346 5.40 0.45 -30.50
N ARG A 347 5.21 -0.51 -31.41
CA ARG A 347 5.27 -1.94 -31.10
C ARG A 347 6.69 -2.50 -31.02
N THR A 348 7.62 -1.94 -31.79
CA THR A 348 8.99 -2.46 -31.96
C THR A 348 9.98 -1.82 -30.99
N ILE A 349 9.83 -0.52 -30.72
CA ILE A 349 10.74 0.24 -29.84
C ILE A 349 10.27 0.19 -28.38
N SER A 350 8.96 0.13 -28.16
CA SER A 350 8.38 0.24 -26.81
C SER A 350 7.60 -0.97 -26.32
N ASP A 351 7.58 -2.12 -27.01
CA ASP A 351 6.79 -3.31 -26.61
C ASP A 351 5.30 -3.00 -26.31
N LEU A 352 4.76 -1.91 -26.88
CA LEU A 352 3.40 -1.42 -26.64
C LEU A 352 2.57 -1.59 -27.90
N SER A 353 1.47 -2.30 -27.78
CA SER A 353 0.48 -2.45 -28.85
C SER A 353 -0.62 -1.42 -28.66
N VAL A 354 -0.94 -0.66 -29.71
CA VAL A 354 -2.10 0.23 -29.73
C VAL A 354 -3.33 -0.60 -30.05
N LEU A 355 -4.25 -0.72 -29.10
CA LEU A 355 -5.49 -1.47 -29.26
C LEU A 355 -6.59 -0.64 -29.91
N GLY A 356 -6.66 0.66 -29.58
CA GLY A 356 -7.68 1.56 -30.09
C GLY A 356 -7.27 3.02 -30.00
N ILE A 357 -7.86 3.83 -30.86
CA ILE A 357 -7.71 5.29 -30.89
C ILE A 357 -9.09 5.91 -30.67
N CYS A 358 -9.17 6.89 -29.77
CA CYS A 358 -10.35 7.72 -29.57
C CYS A 358 -10.02 9.16 -29.92
N ARG A 359 -10.91 9.79 -30.69
CA ARG A 359 -10.81 11.19 -31.09
C ARG A 359 -12.07 11.92 -30.64
N SER A 360 -11.91 12.94 -29.81
CA SER A 360 -13.05 13.69 -29.26
C SER A 360 -14.10 12.80 -28.56
N GLN A 361 -13.66 11.79 -27.81
CA GLN A 361 -14.49 10.78 -27.13
C GLN A 361 -15.29 9.83 -28.05
N GLN A 362 -14.97 9.78 -29.34
CA GLN A 362 -15.51 8.77 -30.25
C GLN A 362 -14.42 7.80 -30.70
N PRO A 363 -14.66 6.48 -30.65
CA PRO A 363 -13.72 5.50 -31.15
C PRO A 363 -13.56 5.65 -32.66
N VAL A 364 -12.32 5.60 -33.11
CA VAL A 364 -12.00 5.59 -34.53
C VAL A 364 -12.19 4.17 -35.05
N GLU A 365 -13.20 3.96 -35.89
CA GLU A 365 -13.55 2.64 -36.44
C GLU A 365 -12.64 2.18 -37.60
N SER A 366 -11.78 3.06 -38.11
CA SER A 366 -10.81 2.75 -39.16
C SER A 366 -9.63 1.94 -38.63
N ASP A 367 -8.79 1.43 -39.54
CA ASP A 367 -7.60 0.67 -39.19
C ASP A 367 -6.68 1.45 -38.24
N VAL A 368 -6.66 1.01 -36.97
CA VAL A 368 -5.93 1.62 -35.86
C VAL A 368 -4.43 1.63 -36.15
N ALA A 369 -3.90 0.63 -36.86
CA ALA A 369 -2.48 0.50 -37.12
C ALA A 369 -1.96 1.59 -38.09
N ASN A 370 -2.78 1.95 -39.08
CA ASN A 370 -2.42 2.86 -40.16
C ASN A 370 -3.04 4.27 -40.03
N THR A 371 -3.86 4.52 -39.01
CA THR A 371 -4.46 5.83 -38.79
C THR A 371 -3.44 6.84 -38.25
N GLN A 372 -3.32 8.00 -38.89
CA GLN A 372 -2.46 9.09 -38.42
C GLN A 372 -2.96 9.69 -37.10
N LEU A 373 -2.03 9.77 -36.13
CA LEU A 373 -2.26 10.32 -34.80
C LEU A 373 -2.32 11.86 -34.83
N LYS A 374 -3.32 12.43 -34.17
CA LYS A 374 -3.46 13.88 -33.99
C LYS A 374 -3.24 14.27 -32.53
N ALA A 375 -2.83 15.52 -32.32
CA ALA A 375 -2.76 16.10 -30.99
C ALA A 375 -4.13 16.01 -30.30
N GLY A 376 -4.14 15.46 -29.08
CA GLY A 376 -5.35 15.25 -28.30
C GLY A 376 -6.08 13.93 -28.55
N ASP A 377 -5.61 13.09 -29.46
CA ASP A 377 -6.09 11.70 -29.57
C ASP A 377 -5.72 10.94 -28.28
N THR A 378 -6.62 10.09 -27.80
CA THR A 378 -6.38 9.16 -26.70
C THR A 378 -6.19 7.76 -27.24
N LEU A 379 -5.18 7.07 -26.72
CA LEU A 379 -4.72 5.76 -27.17
C LEU A 379 -4.92 4.77 -26.04
N LEU A 380 -5.50 3.63 -26.38
CA LEU A 380 -5.54 2.48 -25.50
C LEU A 380 -4.35 1.58 -25.82
N LEU A 381 -3.39 1.50 -24.90
CA LEU A 381 -2.13 0.78 -25.07
C LEU A 381 -2.12 -0.50 -24.23
N SER A 382 -1.52 -1.56 -24.77
CA SER A 382 -1.31 -2.83 -24.08
C SER A 382 0.16 -3.24 -24.15
N GLY A 383 0.75 -3.65 -23.04
CA GLY A 383 2.13 -4.14 -23.03
C GLY A 383 2.61 -4.53 -21.63
N PRO A 384 3.89 -4.91 -21.48
CA PRO A 384 4.45 -5.26 -20.17
C PRO A 384 4.35 -4.10 -19.16
N TRP A 385 3.99 -4.40 -17.91
CA TRP A 385 3.93 -3.39 -16.84
C TRP A 385 5.25 -2.64 -16.65
N THR A 386 6.38 -3.34 -16.82
CA THR A 386 7.73 -2.77 -16.75
C THR A 386 7.96 -1.67 -17.78
N THR A 387 7.34 -1.77 -18.96
CA THR A 387 7.46 -0.76 -20.02
C THR A 387 6.48 0.39 -19.80
N ILE A 388 5.24 0.09 -19.39
CA ILE A 388 4.24 1.12 -19.02
C ILE A 388 4.76 2.02 -17.90
N GLN A 389 5.45 1.46 -16.90
CA GLN A 389 6.05 2.25 -15.81
C GLN A 389 7.20 3.16 -16.31
N ARG A 390 7.99 2.74 -17.30
CA ARG A 390 9.07 3.57 -17.88
C ARG A 390 8.52 4.77 -18.66
N LEU A 391 7.33 4.66 -19.24
CA LEU A 391 6.65 5.77 -19.91
C LEU A 391 6.27 6.90 -18.96
N GLN A 392 6.01 6.63 -17.67
CA GLN A 392 5.70 7.68 -16.69
C GLN A 392 6.83 8.72 -16.53
N GLY A 393 8.08 8.33 -16.84
CA GLY A 393 9.25 9.22 -16.81
C GLY A 393 9.43 10.09 -18.06
N HIS A 394 8.78 9.76 -19.18
CA HIS A 394 9.02 10.38 -20.50
C HIS A 394 7.80 11.14 -21.02
N ARG A 395 7.37 12.17 -20.30
CA ARG A 395 6.15 12.98 -20.58
C ARG A 395 6.11 13.74 -21.91
N ARG A 396 7.18 13.71 -22.72
CA ARG A 396 7.25 14.44 -23.99
C ARG A 396 6.52 13.72 -25.13
N ASP A 397 6.44 12.40 -25.08
CA ASP A 397 5.94 11.60 -26.20
C ASP A 397 4.49 11.16 -25.97
N LEU A 398 4.13 10.78 -24.75
CA LEU A 398 2.78 10.39 -24.34
C LEU A 398 2.48 10.86 -22.91
N VAL A 399 1.24 11.29 -22.66
CA VAL A 399 0.76 11.62 -21.31
C VAL A 399 -0.17 10.52 -20.85
N LEU A 400 0.25 9.75 -19.84
CA LEU A 400 -0.62 8.74 -19.21
C LEU A 400 -1.84 9.43 -18.58
N LEU A 401 -3.05 9.07 -19.02
CA LEU A 401 -4.29 9.63 -18.51
C LEU A 401 -4.84 8.78 -17.36
N GLU A 402 -5.12 7.50 -17.65
CA GLU A 402 -5.79 6.60 -16.71
C GLU A 402 -5.11 5.22 -16.73
N LEU A 403 -4.78 4.73 -15.54
CA LEU A 403 -4.38 3.35 -15.30
C LEU A 403 -5.61 2.56 -14.84
N PRO A 404 -5.90 1.38 -15.40
CA PRO A 404 -6.94 0.50 -14.88
C PRO A 404 -6.65 0.16 -13.42
N GLU A 405 -7.71 -0.11 -12.65
CA GLU A 405 -7.60 -0.52 -11.24
C GLU A 405 -6.75 -1.79 -11.07
N GLU A 406 -6.69 -2.63 -12.11
CA GLU A 406 -5.89 -3.85 -12.20
C GLU A 406 -4.37 -3.59 -12.22
N ALA A 407 -3.91 -2.36 -12.46
CA ALA A 407 -2.50 -1.96 -12.44
C ALA A 407 -1.84 -2.10 -11.06
N GLU A 408 -2.62 -1.99 -9.99
CA GLU A 408 -2.14 -2.07 -8.60
C GLU A 408 -2.03 -3.51 -8.10
N GLU A 409 -2.59 -4.49 -8.82
CA GLU A 409 -2.46 -5.92 -8.48
C GLU A 409 -1.09 -6.52 -8.90
N TYR A 410 -0.26 -5.75 -9.63
CA TYR A 410 1.11 -6.13 -9.94
C TYR A 410 2.04 -5.84 -8.76
N VAL A 411 2.43 -6.89 -8.04
CA VAL A 411 3.55 -6.85 -7.09
C VAL A 411 4.49 -8.02 -7.40
N PRO A 412 5.80 -7.75 -7.56
CA PRO A 412 6.78 -8.75 -7.98
C PRO A 412 6.87 -9.92 -7.01
N GLU A 413 6.88 -11.12 -7.61
CA GLU A 413 7.32 -12.42 -7.09
C GLU A 413 6.99 -12.81 -5.64
N ARG A 414 6.03 -13.74 -5.51
CA ARG A 414 5.69 -14.55 -4.32
C ARG A 414 6.84 -15.36 -3.69
N LYS A 415 8.07 -15.23 -4.16
CA LYS A 415 9.15 -16.20 -3.88
C LYS A 415 9.67 -16.14 -2.44
N ARG A 416 9.35 -15.10 -1.64
CA ARG A 416 9.98 -14.88 -0.32
C ARG A 416 9.04 -14.64 0.86
N ALA A 417 7.72 -14.66 0.68
CA ALA A 417 6.75 -14.40 1.76
C ALA A 417 6.94 -15.30 3.00
N LYS A 418 7.12 -16.62 2.79
CA LYS A 418 7.33 -17.57 3.90
C LYS A 418 8.59 -17.27 4.70
N THR A 419 9.67 -16.89 4.02
CA THR A 419 10.94 -16.53 4.65
C THR A 419 10.81 -15.26 5.49
N ALA A 420 10.14 -14.23 4.95
CA ALA A 420 9.91 -12.99 5.70
C ALA A 420 9.03 -13.22 6.94
N ILE A 421 7.97 -14.02 6.83
CA ILE A 421 7.12 -14.39 7.98
C ILE A 421 7.93 -15.18 9.02
N ALA A 422 8.80 -16.10 8.59
CA ALA A 422 9.64 -16.87 9.50
C ALA A 422 10.64 -15.97 10.25
N ILE A 423 11.27 -15.02 9.56
CA ILE A 423 12.18 -14.04 10.16
C ILE A 423 11.44 -13.12 11.14
N LEU A 424 10.24 -12.64 10.77
CA LEU A 424 9.40 -11.86 11.67
C LEU A 424 9.01 -12.66 12.92
N ALA A 425 8.60 -13.92 12.78
CA ALA A 425 8.28 -14.78 13.91
C ALA A 425 9.49 -14.99 14.83
N ALA A 426 10.68 -15.19 14.26
CA ALA A 426 11.92 -15.29 15.02
C ALA A 426 12.25 -13.99 15.77
N MET A 427 12.07 -12.81 15.14
CA MET A 427 12.22 -11.50 15.79
C MET A 427 11.29 -11.38 17.01
N VAL A 428 10.00 -11.69 16.83
CA VAL A 428 9.00 -11.58 17.89
C VAL A 428 9.29 -12.53 19.04
N LEU A 429 9.66 -13.78 18.75
CA LEU A 429 10.04 -14.74 19.78
C LEU A 429 11.28 -14.25 20.56
N ALA A 430 12.30 -13.76 19.87
CA ALA A 430 13.50 -13.24 20.51
C ALA A 430 13.19 -12.03 21.42
N MET A 431 12.33 -11.10 20.98
CA MET A 431 11.89 -9.96 21.80
C MET A 431 11.06 -10.42 23.01
N THR A 432 10.24 -11.45 22.85
CA THR A 432 9.38 -11.98 23.92
C THR A 432 10.19 -12.67 25.02
N PHE A 433 11.22 -13.42 24.65
CA PHE A 433 12.09 -14.10 25.61
C PHE A 433 13.14 -13.17 26.24
N GLY A 434 13.23 -11.91 25.79
CA GLY A 434 14.16 -10.93 26.36
C GLY A 434 15.64 -11.32 26.22
N VAL A 435 15.99 -12.11 25.19
CA VAL A 435 17.36 -12.67 25.02
C VAL A 435 18.39 -11.55 24.82
N LEU A 436 17.99 -10.47 24.14
CA LEU A 436 18.81 -9.30 23.81
C LEU A 436 17.96 -8.04 23.89
N PRO A 437 18.56 -6.84 24.02
CA PRO A 437 17.85 -5.58 23.87
C PRO A 437 17.09 -5.49 22.54
N ASN A 438 15.82 -5.04 22.59
CA ASN A 438 14.91 -5.05 21.44
C ASN A 438 15.49 -4.37 20.18
N ALA A 439 16.23 -3.27 20.36
CA ALA A 439 16.90 -2.58 19.27
C ALA A 439 17.92 -3.47 18.52
N GLN A 440 18.69 -4.28 19.25
CA GLN A 440 19.65 -5.21 18.65
C GLN A 440 18.95 -6.32 17.87
N ILE A 441 17.86 -6.87 18.41
CA ILE A 441 17.06 -7.89 17.74
C ILE A 441 16.49 -7.36 16.42
N ALA A 442 15.98 -6.12 16.43
CA ALA A 442 15.45 -5.50 15.22
C ALA A 442 16.54 -5.24 14.16
N LEU A 443 17.74 -4.82 14.56
CA LEU A 443 18.89 -4.67 13.64
C LEU A 443 19.32 -6.01 13.03
N ILE A 444 19.43 -7.07 13.84
CA ILE A 444 19.71 -8.43 13.37
C ILE A 444 18.65 -8.87 12.36
N THR A 445 17.38 -8.55 12.62
CA THR A 445 16.26 -8.86 11.73
C THR A 445 16.38 -8.14 10.39
N CYS A 446 16.72 -6.84 10.39
CA CYS A 446 16.98 -6.09 9.15
C CYS A 446 18.10 -6.71 8.32
N ILE A 447 19.20 -7.11 8.96
CA ILE A 447 20.32 -7.78 8.28
C ILE A 447 19.87 -9.13 7.71
N ALA A 448 19.15 -9.93 8.50
CA ALA A 448 18.62 -11.22 8.02
C ALA A 448 17.72 -11.02 6.80
N LEU A 449 16.78 -10.05 6.84
CA LEU A 449 15.92 -9.73 5.71
C LEU A 449 16.73 -9.33 4.46
N GLY A 450 17.81 -8.57 4.62
CA GLY A 450 18.73 -8.24 3.52
C GLY A 450 19.44 -9.49 2.96
N VAL A 451 20.00 -10.33 3.82
CA VAL A 451 20.75 -11.55 3.44
C VAL A 451 19.86 -12.56 2.72
N PHE A 452 18.62 -12.76 3.19
CA PHE A 452 17.63 -13.62 2.53
C PHE A 452 16.98 -12.98 1.29
N GLY A 453 17.39 -11.76 0.93
CA GLY A 453 16.88 -11.02 -0.23
C GLY A 453 15.43 -10.56 -0.09
N CYS A 454 14.91 -10.43 1.13
CA CYS A 454 13.56 -9.89 1.35
C CYS A 454 13.49 -8.38 1.06
N ILE A 455 14.61 -7.66 1.21
CA ILE A 455 14.70 -6.21 0.94
C ILE A 455 16.10 -5.83 0.42
N ASP A 456 16.16 -4.87 -0.49
CA ASP A 456 17.39 -4.24 -0.98
C ASP A 456 17.78 -3.00 -0.16
N LEU A 457 19.08 -2.70 -0.09
CA LEU A 457 19.60 -1.61 0.74
C LEU A 457 19.00 -0.23 0.40
N PRO A 458 18.88 0.20 -0.87
CA PRO A 458 18.24 1.48 -1.21
C PRO A 458 16.80 1.57 -0.74
N SER A 459 16.05 0.47 -0.81
CA SER A 459 14.66 0.44 -0.37
C SER A 459 14.52 0.41 1.15
N ALA A 460 15.43 -0.27 1.85
CA ALA A 460 15.50 -0.20 3.31
C ALA A 460 15.67 1.24 3.81
N TYR A 461 16.60 2.02 3.24
CA TYR A 461 16.78 3.42 3.64
C TYR A 461 15.60 4.32 3.27
N ARG A 462 14.93 4.06 2.13
CA ARG A 462 13.73 4.80 1.72
C ARG A 462 12.50 4.49 2.57
N ALA A 463 12.43 3.30 3.15
CA ALA A 463 11.32 2.89 4.02
C ALA A 463 11.29 3.70 5.33
N ILE A 464 12.44 4.19 5.78
CA ILE A 464 12.57 4.91 7.05
C ILE A 464 11.87 6.27 6.96
N ASN A 465 10.83 6.46 7.77
CA ASN A 465 10.16 7.75 7.91
C ASN A 465 10.99 8.68 8.81
N TRP A 466 11.89 9.43 8.19
CA TRP A 466 12.78 10.36 8.89
C TRP A 466 12.03 11.41 9.70
N GLN A 467 10.84 11.81 9.27
CA GLN A 467 10.05 12.81 10.00
C GLN A 467 9.60 12.30 11.36
N THR A 468 9.15 11.05 11.43
CA THR A 468 8.76 10.41 12.69
C THR A 468 9.96 10.22 13.61
N LEU A 469 11.11 9.78 13.07
CA LEU A 469 12.33 9.58 13.85
C LEU A 469 12.87 10.87 14.43
N VAL A 470 12.96 11.93 13.62
CA VAL A 470 13.44 13.25 14.03
C VAL A 470 12.52 13.86 15.08
N LEU A 471 11.19 13.71 14.92
CA LEU A 471 10.22 14.17 15.91
C LEU A 471 10.43 13.48 17.26
N ILE A 472 10.51 12.14 17.30
CA ILE A 472 10.67 11.39 18.55
C ILE A 472 12.01 11.72 19.21
N ALA A 473 13.10 11.68 18.44
CA ALA A 473 14.43 12.00 18.93
C ALA A 473 14.52 13.43 19.47
N GLY A 474 13.90 14.40 18.78
CA GLY A 474 13.93 15.81 19.15
C GLY A 474 13.04 16.17 20.35
N MET A 475 12.08 15.31 20.71
CA MET A 475 11.23 15.51 21.89
C MET A 475 11.84 14.97 23.19
N ILE A 476 12.79 14.03 23.13
CA ILE A 476 13.47 13.48 24.32
C ILE A 476 14.21 14.57 25.14
N PRO A 477 14.99 15.49 24.53
CA PRO A 477 15.64 16.59 25.25
C PRO A 477 14.67 17.53 25.96
N PHE A 478 13.49 17.72 25.38
CA PHE A 478 12.46 18.57 25.97
C PHE A 478 11.99 18.00 27.31
N ALA A 479 11.76 16.69 27.39
CA ALA A 479 11.41 16.03 28.64
C ALA A 479 12.50 16.23 29.72
N LEU A 480 13.78 16.09 29.35
CA LEU A 480 14.91 16.31 30.25
C LEU A 480 14.99 17.77 30.74
N ALA A 481 14.75 18.75 29.85
CA ALA A 481 14.76 20.16 30.21
C ALA A 481 13.61 20.52 31.16
N LEU A 482 12.42 19.95 30.94
CA LEU A 482 11.25 20.14 31.79
C LEU A 482 11.44 19.51 33.18
N GLU A 483 12.07 18.34 33.25
CA GLU A 483 12.44 17.66 34.49
C GLU A 483 13.45 18.50 35.29
N ARG A 484 14.55 18.94 34.69
CA ARG A 484 15.56 19.78 35.36
C ARG A 484 15.04 21.13 35.82
N ALA A 485 14.09 21.72 35.09
CA ALA A 485 13.45 22.96 35.48
C ALA A 485 12.43 22.80 36.64
N GLY A 486 12.19 21.57 37.12
CA GLY A 486 11.21 21.26 38.18
C GLY A 486 9.75 21.29 37.70
N GLY A 487 9.53 21.26 36.38
CA GLY A 487 8.18 21.31 35.79
C GLY A 487 7.40 20.03 36.01
N VAL A 488 8.09 18.88 35.99
CA VAL A 488 7.49 17.56 36.27
C VAL A 488 7.04 17.49 37.73
N ASP A 489 7.87 17.93 38.66
CA ASP A 489 7.53 17.97 40.10
C ASP A 489 6.36 18.90 40.39
N LEU A 490 6.32 20.08 39.75
CA LEU A 490 5.20 21.01 39.88
C LEU A 490 3.89 20.40 39.35
N ALA A 491 3.93 19.74 38.20
CA ALA A 491 2.77 19.07 37.64
C ALA A 491 2.29 17.92 38.53
N ALA A 492 3.21 17.10 39.04
CA ALA A 492 2.92 16.02 39.97
C ALA A 492 2.31 16.55 41.27
N ALA A 493 2.89 17.60 41.87
CA ALA A 493 2.37 18.24 43.06
C ALA A 493 0.97 18.83 42.83
N THR A 494 0.73 19.49 41.70
CA THR A 494 -0.60 20.05 41.37
C THR A 494 -1.66 18.96 41.27
N VAL A 495 -1.32 17.81 40.67
CA VAL A 495 -2.23 16.66 40.59
C VAL A 495 -2.45 16.07 41.99
N LEU A 496 -1.40 15.90 42.78
CA LEU A 496 -1.52 15.37 44.15
C LEU A 496 -2.28 16.31 45.08
N ASP A 497 -2.15 17.63 44.94
CA ASP A 497 -2.89 18.61 45.73
C ASP A 497 -4.37 18.66 45.33
N ALA A 498 -4.66 18.55 44.03
CA ALA A 498 -6.04 18.55 43.53
C ALA A 498 -6.80 17.26 43.87
N PHE A 499 -6.11 16.12 43.94
CA PHE A 499 -6.72 14.82 44.17
C PHE A 499 -6.40 14.21 45.56
N GLY A 500 -5.54 14.81 46.38
CA GLY A 500 -5.30 14.46 47.79
C GLY A 500 -4.84 13.01 48.04
N GLU A 501 -5.24 12.45 49.20
CA GLU A 501 -5.07 11.02 49.59
C GLU A 501 -5.96 10.03 48.80
N SER A 502 -6.48 10.44 47.64
CA SER A 502 -7.32 9.56 46.82
C SER A 502 -6.55 8.29 46.43
N ALA A 503 -7.26 7.17 46.34
CA ALA A 503 -6.66 5.91 45.90
C ALA A 503 -5.90 6.12 44.57
N PRO A 504 -4.70 5.52 44.38
CA PRO A 504 -3.87 5.71 43.18
C PRO A 504 -4.62 5.53 41.83
N ARG A 505 -5.67 4.70 41.83
CA ARG A 505 -6.55 4.48 40.68
C ARG A 505 -7.32 5.73 40.25
N VAL A 506 -7.70 6.60 41.19
CA VAL A 506 -8.42 7.86 40.91
C VAL A 506 -7.48 8.84 40.23
N ILE A 507 -6.23 8.95 40.70
CA ILE A 507 -5.20 9.80 40.10
C ILE A 507 -4.90 9.32 38.66
N LEU A 508 -4.73 8.01 38.46
CA LEU A 508 -4.56 7.44 37.12
C LEU A 508 -5.77 7.68 36.21
N GLY A 509 -6.99 7.58 36.74
CA GLY A 509 -8.22 7.88 36.00
C GLY A 509 -8.35 9.35 35.61
N ALA A 510 -7.97 10.27 36.50
CA ALA A 510 -7.94 11.70 36.22
C ALA A 510 -6.88 12.03 35.16
N LEU A 511 -5.68 11.46 35.28
CA LEU A 511 -4.62 11.61 34.27
C LEU A 511 -5.08 11.06 32.91
N PHE A 512 -5.75 9.90 32.89
CA PHE A 512 -6.34 9.33 31.67
C PHE A 512 -7.37 10.29 31.04
N LEU A 513 -8.27 10.88 31.82
CA LEU A 513 -9.25 11.85 31.32
C LEU A 513 -8.58 13.12 30.76
N VAL A 514 -7.59 13.66 31.46
CA VAL A 514 -6.84 14.85 31.01
C VAL A 514 -6.09 14.56 29.71
N THR A 515 -5.37 13.45 29.65
CA THR A 515 -4.63 13.04 28.44
C THR A 515 -5.56 12.71 27.27
N MET A 516 -6.69 12.05 27.52
CA MET A 516 -7.72 11.78 26.51
C MET A 516 -8.34 13.07 25.95
N THR A 517 -8.68 14.03 26.81
CA THR A 517 -9.28 15.32 26.39
C THR A 517 -8.28 16.17 25.61
N LEU A 518 -7.02 16.25 26.05
CA LEU A 518 -5.92 16.88 25.31
C LEU A 518 -5.70 16.21 23.94
N SER A 519 -5.73 14.88 23.88
CA SER A 519 -5.56 14.13 22.62
C SER A 519 -6.68 14.44 21.62
N LEU A 520 -7.92 14.52 22.08
CA LEU A 520 -9.08 14.88 21.24
C LEU A 520 -8.94 16.30 20.65
N PHE A 521 -8.39 17.24 21.41
CA PHE A 521 -8.16 18.61 20.95
C PHE A 521 -7.11 18.68 19.83
N ILE A 522 -6.02 17.93 19.98
CA ILE A 522 -4.91 17.88 19.00
C ILE A 522 -5.38 17.22 17.69
N VAL A 523 -6.07 16.07 17.77
CA VAL A 523 -6.51 15.32 16.58
C VAL A 523 -7.55 16.08 15.76
N ARG A 524 -8.48 16.79 16.41
CA ARG A 524 -9.55 17.54 15.72
C ARG A 524 -9.03 18.70 14.86
N HIS A 525 -7.85 19.23 15.14
CA HIS A 525 -7.25 20.30 14.35
C HIS A 525 -6.40 19.80 13.16
N GLN A 526 -6.01 18.53 13.13
CA GLN A 526 -5.28 17.95 11.98
C GLN A 526 -6.21 17.53 10.83
N SER A 527 -7.52 17.36 11.07
CA SER A 527 -8.50 16.92 10.06
C SER A 527 -9.01 18.02 9.11
N PHE A 528 -8.36 19.20 9.08
CA PHE A 528 -8.76 20.34 8.23
C PHE A 528 -7.79 20.64 7.07
N TRP A 529 -6.86 19.74 6.74
CA TRP A 529 -5.91 19.92 5.64
C TRP A 529 -5.85 18.73 4.69
#